data_AF-A0A2V8MWG9-F1
#
_entry.id   AF-A0A2V8MWG9-F1
#
_cell.length_a   1.000
_cell.length_b   1.000
_cell.length_c   1.000
_cell.angle_alpha   90.00
_cell.angle_beta   90.00
_cell.angle_gamma   90.00
#
_symmetry.space_group_name_H-M   'P 1'
#
loop_
_entity.id
_entity.type
_entity.pdbx_description
1 polymer ?
#
loop_
_entity_poly.entity_id
_entity_poly.type
_entity_poly.pdbx_seq_one_letter_code
_entity_poly.pdbx_strand_id
1 'polypeptide(L)'
;MPTGTTFEKERLELLESLRKLSLAADEFEAYPNPHAARIAAIADQTAKFFGLGARDRLSLRVAAMAHDLGEVAMARDYVHRAGTLDPEERIDLARHPLLGEREAANAGADRGAQLLVRWHHEWWNGGGYPDGLRFEQIPLAARILRAADAYASLTDDRPYRKAYSEQQARAHLIEWAGLEFDPRVVRALLSLEPIKELNSYARSTTVDEAAPKVADEMTSRLQPLGAEL
;
A
#
# COMPACT_ATOMS: atom_id res chain seq x y z
N MET A 1 30.13 9.92 -19.60
CA MET A 1 28.66 9.94 -19.45
C MET A 1 28.17 8.55 -19.83
N PRO A 2 27.46 7.81 -18.96
CA PRO A 2 26.93 6.49 -19.34
C PRO A 2 25.95 6.67 -20.50
N THR A 3 26.03 5.79 -21.50
CA THR A 3 25.08 5.76 -22.62
C THR A 3 23.69 5.37 -22.11
N GLY A 4 22.61 5.84 -22.73
CA GLY A 4 21.23 5.58 -22.27
C GLY A 4 20.89 4.09 -22.07
N THR A 5 21.60 3.18 -22.75
CA THR A 5 21.51 1.73 -22.59
C THR A 5 22.02 1.21 -21.25
N THR A 6 23.02 1.85 -20.62
CA THR A 6 23.59 1.42 -19.33
C THR A 6 22.66 1.77 -18.17
N PHE A 7 22.11 2.99 -18.15
CA PHE A 7 21.13 3.40 -17.16
C PHE A 7 19.86 2.55 -17.18
N GLU A 8 19.36 2.23 -18.37
CA GLU A 8 18.20 1.36 -18.53
C GLU A 8 18.47 -0.05 -18.02
N LYS A 9 19.67 -0.59 -18.28
CA LYS A 9 20.08 -1.89 -17.77
C LYS A 9 20.18 -1.92 -16.25
N GLU A 10 20.86 -0.94 -15.65
CA GLU A 10 20.98 -0.80 -14.19
C GLU A 10 19.61 -0.68 -13.53
N ARG A 11 18.68 0.08 -14.15
CA ARG A 11 17.30 0.20 -13.66
C ARG A 11 16.55 -1.13 -13.70
N LEU A 12 16.69 -1.90 -14.78
CA LEU A 12 16.06 -3.22 -14.89
C LEU A 12 16.63 -4.20 -13.87
N GLU A 13 17.94 -4.18 -13.65
CA GLU A 13 18.60 -5.02 -12.64
C GLU A 13 18.13 -4.68 -11.23
N LEU A 14 18.02 -3.39 -10.89
CA LEU A 14 17.46 -2.93 -9.62
C LEU A 14 16.02 -3.42 -9.42
N LEU A 15 15.15 -3.22 -10.42
CA LEU A 15 13.75 -3.62 -10.33
C LEU A 15 13.59 -5.14 -10.16
N GLU A 16 14.40 -5.94 -10.86
CA GLU A 16 14.37 -7.40 -10.71
C GLU A 16 14.89 -7.84 -9.34
N SER A 17 15.91 -7.16 -8.82
CA SER A 17 16.43 -7.40 -7.46
C SER A 17 15.36 -7.12 -6.41
N LEU A 18 14.73 -5.95 -6.48
CA LEU A 18 13.65 -5.56 -5.57
C LEU A 18 12.45 -6.50 -5.68
N ARG A 19 12.08 -6.94 -6.88
CA ARG A 19 11.00 -7.91 -7.09
C ARG A 19 11.31 -9.25 -6.41
N LYS A 20 12.55 -9.70 -6.42
CA LYS A 20 12.95 -10.94 -5.71
C LYS A 20 12.89 -10.76 -4.20
N LEU A 21 13.38 -9.63 -3.70
CA LEU A 21 13.32 -9.29 -2.28
C LEU A 21 11.86 -9.17 -1.80
N SER A 22 11.00 -8.55 -2.59
CA SER A 22 9.59 -8.40 -2.26
C SER A 22 8.87 -9.75 -2.18
N LEU A 23 9.19 -10.69 -3.08
CA LEU A 23 8.63 -12.04 -3.02
C LEU A 23 9.07 -12.80 -1.77
N ALA A 24 10.31 -12.61 -1.33
CA ALA A 24 10.80 -13.19 -0.08
C ALA A 24 10.12 -12.57 1.15
N ALA A 25 9.80 -11.26 1.11
CA ALA A 25 9.01 -10.59 2.14
C ALA A 25 7.56 -11.10 2.17
N ASP A 26 6.89 -11.15 1.01
CA ASP A 26 5.54 -11.71 0.87
C ASP A 26 5.47 -13.14 1.46
N GLU A 27 6.48 -13.98 1.20
CA GLU A 27 6.60 -15.33 1.78
C GLU A 27 6.81 -15.29 3.29
N PHE A 28 7.68 -14.41 3.78
CA PHE A 28 7.94 -14.22 5.21
C PHE A 28 6.69 -13.78 5.98
N GLU A 29 5.80 -12.99 5.36
CA GLU A 29 4.51 -12.55 5.91
C GLU A 29 3.37 -13.55 5.72
N ALA A 30 3.66 -14.69 5.08
CA ALA A 30 2.70 -15.73 4.72
C ALA A 30 1.56 -15.26 3.78
N TYR A 31 1.86 -14.34 2.85
CA TYR A 31 0.96 -14.04 1.73
C TYR A 31 0.97 -15.17 0.70
N PRO A 32 -0.20 -15.64 0.24
CA PRO A 32 -0.29 -16.70 -0.76
C PRO A 32 -0.10 -16.19 -2.20
N ASN A 33 -0.20 -14.88 -2.42
CA ASN A 33 -0.09 -14.24 -3.72
C ASN A 33 1.00 -13.14 -3.69
N PRO A 34 1.52 -12.69 -4.85
CA PRO A 34 2.48 -11.58 -4.93
C PRO A 34 1.87 -10.23 -4.49
N HIS A 35 1.76 -10.02 -3.18
CA HIS A 35 1.10 -8.87 -2.54
C HIS A 35 1.79 -7.55 -2.88
N ALA A 36 3.10 -7.47 -2.69
CA ALA A 36 3.87 -6.25 -2.98
C ALA A 36 3.74 -5.79 -4.46
N ALA A 37 3.75 -6.75 -5.41
CA ALA A 37 3.57 -6.46 -6.82
C ALA A 37 2.16 -5.93 -7.15
N ARG A 38 1.16 -6.44 -6.44
CA ARG A 38 -0.24 -6.01 -6.56
C ARG A 38 -0.44 -4.60 -6.03
N ILE A 39 0.15 -4.26 -4.87
CA ILE A 39 0.17 -2.90 -4.34
C ILE A 39 0.79 -1.94 -5.35
N ALA A 40 1.96 -2.30 -5.90
CA ALA A 40 2.66 -1.44 -6.85
C ALA A 40 1.81 -1.09 -8.08
N ALA A 41 1.00 -2.03 -8.58
CA ALA A 41 0.09 -1.80 -9.69
C ALA A 41 -1.08 -0.87 -9.32
N ILE A 42 -1.74 -1.12 -8.19
CA ILE A 42 -2.86 -0.28 -7.70
C ILE A 42 -2.37 1.16 -7.44
N ALA A 43 -1.23 1.28 -6.75
CA ALA A 43 -0.60 2.56 -6.44
C ALA A 43 -0.21 3.33 -7.71
N ASP A 44 0.37 2.66 -8.72
CA ASP A 44 0.74 3.30 -9.98
C ASP A 44 -0.46 3.83 -10.76
N GLN A 45 -1.58 3.08 -10.81
CA GLN A 45 -2.80 3.53 -11.48
C GLN A 45 -3.46 4.69 -10.74
N THR A 46 -3.50 4.63 -9.41
CA THR A 46 -3.99 5.74 -8.58
C THR A 46 -3.11 6.98 -8.76
N ALA A 47 -1.80 6.83 -8.84
CA ALA A 47 -0.87 7.94 -9.06
C ALA A 47 -1.03 8.58 -10.44
N LYS A 48 -1.35 7.81 -11.49
CA LYS A 48 -1.68 8.35 -12.81
C LYS A 48 -2.90 9.25 -12.78
N PHE A 49 -3.93 8.90 -11.99
CA PHE A 49 -5.13 9.73 -11.84
C PHE A 49 -4.79 11.15 -11.35
N PHE A 50 -3.81 11.25 -10.44
CA PHE A 50 -3.30 12.54 -9.93
C PHE A 50 -2.24 13.20 -10.82
N GLY A 51 -1.91 12.61 -11.97
CA GLY A 51 -0.92 13.18 -12.89
C GLY A 51 0.53 13.11 -12.39
N LEU A 52 0.87 12.19 -11.47
CA LEU A 52 2.27 12.04 -11.01
C LEU A 52 3.19 11.68 -12.19
N GLY A 53 4.36 12.29 -12.22
CA GLY A 53 5.37 12.05 -13.24
C GLY A 53 5.93 10.61 -13.19
N ALA A 54 6.53 10.18 -14.30
CA ALA A 54 7.08 8.82 -14.42
C ALA A 54 8.14 8.49 -13.36
N ARG A 55 8.92 9.48 -12.93
CA ARG A 55 9.94 9.32 -11.88
C ARG A 55 9.31 9.05 -10.51
N ASP A 56 8.37 9.88 -10.07
CA ASP A 56 7.72 9.71 -8.76
C ASP A 56 6.91 8.42 -8.70
N ARG A 57 6.27 8.06 -9.82
CA ARG A 57 5.58 6.78 -9.98
C ARG A 57 6.54 5.58 -9.90
N LEU A 58 7.74 5.70 -10.46
CA LEU A 58 8.77 4.67 -10.31
C LEU A 58 9.19 4.53 -8.84
N SER A 59 9.46 5.63 -8.15
CA SER A 59 9.80 5.61 -6.72
C SER A 59 8.67 5.01 -5.87
N LEU A 60 7.41 5.31 -6.19
CA LEU A 60 6.23 4.73 -5.55
C LEU A 60 6.13 3.22 -5.75
N ARG A 61 6.36 2.74 -6.97
CA ARG A 61 6.37 1.28 -7.26
C ARG A 61 7.51 0.57 -6.55
N VAL A 62 8.69 1.19 -6.49
CA VAL A 62 9.83 0.68 -5.72
C VAL A 62 9.51 0.63 -4.23
N ALA A 63 8.88 1.68 -3.68
CA ALA A 63 8.46 1.71 -2.30
C ALA A 63 7.43 0.61 -1.98
N ALA A 64 6.44 0.39 -2.86
CA ALA A 64 5.50 -0.72 -2.71
C ALA A 64 6.19 -2.09 -2.70
N MET A 65 7.23 -2.29 -3.50
CA MET A 65 8.02 -3.53 -3.47
C MET A 65 8.89 -3.68 -2.21
N ALA A 66 9.22 -2.57 -1.54
CA ALA A 66 10.16 -2.54 -0.44
C ALA A 66 9.53 -2.29 0.95
N HIS A 67 8.22 -2.02 1.02
CA HIS A 67 7.58 -1.48 2.22
C HIS A 67 7.80 -2.35 3.48
N ASP A 68 7.71 -3.67 3.32
CA ASP A 68 7.82 -4.63 4.43
C ASP A 68 9.18 -5.34 4.51
N LEU A 69 10.21 -4.89 3.76
CA LEU A 69 11.58 -5.43 3.95
C LEU A 69 12.10 -5.23 5.38
N GLY A 70 11.57 -4.24 6.09
CA GLY A 70 11.85 -4.03 7.50
C GLY A 70 11.40 -5.19 8.39
N GLU A 71 10.28 -5.86 8.06
CA GLU A 71 9.77 -6.99 8.83
C GLU A 71 10.70 -8.21 8.69
N VAL A 72 11.19 -8.47 7.48
CA VAL A 72 12.21 -9.50 7.22
C VAL A 72 13.49 -9.22 8.03
N ALA A 73 13.93 -7.97 8.07
CA ALA A 73 15.11 -7.57 8.84
C ALA A 73 14.91 -7.70 10.36
N MET A 74 13.67 -7.56 10.85
CA MET A 74 13.34 -7.78 12.26
C MET A 74 13.37 -9.26 12.64
N ALA A 75 13.03 -10.15 11.69
CA ALA A 75 13.02 -11.60 11.87
C ALA A 75 12.27 -12.03 13.13
N ARG A 76 11.01 -11.60 13.26
CA ARG A 76 10.15 -11.89 14.40
C ARG A 76 9.10 -12.92 14.02
N ASP A 77 8.95 -13.94 14.87
CA ASP A 77 7.98 -15.02 14.63
C ASP A 77 6.54 -14.53 14.62
N TYR A 78 6.24 -13.44 15.33
CA TYR A 78 4.88 -12.89 15.39
C TYR A 78 4.39 -12.31 14.06
N VAL A 79 5.27 -12.03 13.11
CA VAL A 79 4.91 -11.49 11.78
C VAL A 79 4.08 -12.53 10.98
N HIS A 80 4.49 -13.80 11.03
CA HIS A 80 3.83 -14.89 10.32
C HIS A 80 2.95 -15.78 11.22
N ARG A 81 2.88 -15.47 12.52
CA ARG A 81 2.06 -16.21 13.48
C ARG A 81 0.57 -15.84 13.32
N ALA A 82 -0.29 -16.85 13.35
CA ALA A 82 -1.74 -16.61 13.46
C ALA A 82 -2.11 -16.06 14.85
N GLY A 83 -2.95 -15.03 14.89
CA GLY A 83 -3.50 -14.48 16.13
C GLY A 83 -3.38 -12.96 16.20
N THR A 84 -3.70 -12.41 17.37
CA THR A 84 -3.50 -10.98 17.63
C THR A 84 -2.09 -10.75 18.20
N LEU A 85 -1.50 -9.63 17.82
CA LEU A 85 -0.28 -9.12 18.43
C LEU A 85 -0.60 -8.53 19.81
N ASP A 86 0.22 -8.86 20.79
CA ASP A 86 0.20 -8.20 22.09
C ASP A 86 0.73 -6.74 21.99
N PRO A 87 0.53 -5.91 23.02
CA PRO A 87 0.95 -4.51 22.97
C PRO A 87 2.45 -4.32 22.69
N GLU A 88 3.31 -5.15 23.28
CA GLU A 88 4.76 -5.11 23.11
C GLU A 88 5.17 -5.49 21.68
N GLU A 89 4.57 -6.54 21.12
CA GLU A 89 4.74 -6.97 19.73
C GLU A 89 4.31 -5.87 18.75
N ARG A 90 3.19 -5.17 19.02
CA ARG A 90 2.76 -4.04 18.19
C ARG A 90 3.75 -2.88 18.21
N ILE A 91 4.30 -2.56 19.39
CA ILE A 91 5.31 -1.50 19.53
C ILE A 91 6.60 -1.88 18.80
N ASP A 92 7.04 -3.14 18.90
CA ASP A 92 8.20 -3.61 18.16
C ASP A 92 7.94 -3.59 16.64
N LEU A 93 6.79 -4.11 16.18
CA LEU A 93 6.40 -4.14 14.77
C LEU A 93 6.36 -2.74 14.15
N ALA A 94 5.92 -1.71 14.88
CA ALA A 94 5.88 -0.33 14.39
C ALA A 94 7.26 0.25 14.03
N ARG A 95 8.35 -0.47 14.30
CA ARG A 95 9.72 -0.11 13.91
C ARG A 95 10.07 -0.53 12.48
N HIS A 96 9.31 -1.44 11.86
CA HIS A 96 9.64 -1.95 10.54
C HIS A 96 9.73 -0.87 9.46
N PRO A 97 8.98 0.26 9.46
CA PRO A 97 9.16 1.27 8.42
C PRO A 97 10.55 1.94 8.48
N LEU A 98 11.11 2.09 9.69
CA LEU A 98 12.45 2.65 9.89
C LEU A 98 13.53 1.70 9.36
N LEU A 99 13.35 0.41 9.60
CA LEU A 99 14.26 -0.62 9.10
C LEU A 99 14.10 -0.81 7.59
N GLY A 100 12.86 -0.78 7.09
CA GLY A 100 12.52 -0.84 5.68
C GLY A 100 13.11 0.31 4.88
N GLU A 101 13.12 1.53 5.43
CA GLU A 101 13.82 2.68 4.82
C GLU A 101 15.31 2.37 4.60
N ARG A 102 15.96 1.78 5.61
CA ARG A 102 17.37 1.38 5.55
C ARG A 102 17.58 0.23 4.55
N GLU A 103 16.75 -0.80 4.57
CA GLU A 103 16.90 -1.94 3.68
C GLU A 103 16.59 -1.58 2.22
N ALA A 104 15.62 -0.70 1.97
CA ALA A 104 15.39 -0.12 0.66
C ALA A 104 16.64 0.64 0.16
N ALA A 105 17.30 1.41 1.03
CA ALA A 105 18.55 2.09 0.68
C ALA A 105 19.67 1.08 0.35
N ASN A 106 19.83 0.03 1.16
CA ASN A 106 20.80 -1.05 0.92
C ASN A 106 20.54 -1.77 -0.42
N ALA A 107 19.26 -1.91 -0.80
CA ALA A 107 18.85 -2.48 -2.07
C ALA A 107 19.01 -1.53 -3.28
N GLY A 108 19.46 -0.28 -3.06
CA GLY A 108 19.71 0.70 -4.12
C GLY A 108 18.48 1.53 -4.51
N ALA A 109 17.42 1.53 -3.71
CA ALA A 109 16.26 2.39 -3.93
C ALA A 109 16.64 3.88 -3.79
N ASP A 110 15.99 4.75 -4.56
CA ASP A 110 16.22 6.19 -4.46
C ASP A 110 15.64 6.78 -3.15
N ARG A 111 16.06 8.01 -2.81
CA ARG A 111 15.62 8.65 -1.56
C ARG A 111 14.11 8.84 -1.48
N GLY A 112 13.45 9.04 -2.63
CA GLY A 112 11.99 9.15 -2.70
C GLY A 112 11.34 7.86 -2.22
N ALA A 113 11.73 6.72 -2.79
CA ALA A 113 11.19 5.42 -2.43
C ALA A 113 11.49 5.05 -0.97
N GLN A 114 12.70 5.32 -0.48
CA GLN A 114 13.08 5.10 0.93
C GLN A 114 12.13 5.84 1.89
N LEU A 115 11.84 7.11 1.62
CA LEU A 115 10.93 7.91 2.44
C LEU A 115 9.48 7.44 2.34
N LEU A 116 9.06 6.97 1.17
CA LEU A 116 7.73 6.38 1.00
C LEU A 116 7.60 5.08 1.81
N VAL A 117 8.64 4.25 1.88
CA VAL A 117 8.68 3.08 2.79
C VAL A 117 8.60 3.55 4.24
N ARG A 118 9.33 4.59 4.64
CA ARG A 118 9.25 5.10 6.02
C ARG A 118 7.83 5.52 6.41
N TRP A 119 7.10 6.16 5.50
CA TRP A 119 5.82 6.82 5.79
C TRP A 119 4.57 6.04 5.37
N HIS A 120 4.71 4.80 4.91
CA HIS A 120 3.55 4.06 4.39
C HIS A 120 2.52 3.69 5.47
N HIS A 121 2.85 3.82 6.76
CA HIS A 121 1.93 3.68 7.90
C HIS A 121 1.50 5.00 8.55
N GLU A 122 1.85 6.14 7.95
CA GLU A 122 1.29 7.43 8.38
C GLU A 122 -0.20 7.48 8.05
N TRP A 123 -1.00 7.97 9.00
CA TRP A 123 -2.44 8.11 8.84
C TRP A 123 -2.79 9.55 8.53
N TRP A 124 -3.80 9.76 7.68
CA TRP A 124 -4.25 11.08 7.27
C TRP A 124 -4.48 12.05 8.44
N ASN A 125 -5.01 11.58 9.57
CA ASN A 125 -5.27 12.39 10.76
C ASN A 125 -4.05 12.58 11.70
N GLY A 126 -2.91 11.95 11.43
CA GLY A 126 -1.72 11.97 12.29
C GLY A 126 -1.69 10.91 13.39
N GLY A 127 -2.63 9.96 13.40
CA GLY A 127 -2.65 8.83 14.34
C GLY A 127 -1.72 7.66 13.95
N GLY A 128 -1.02 7.79 12.82
CA GLY A 128 -0.09 6.80 12.30
C GLY A 128 1.32 6.96 12.85
N TYR A 129 2.25 6.26 12.22
CA TYR A 129 3.66 6.18 12.64
C TYR A 129 4.57 6.06 11.40
N PRO A 130 5.90 6.29 11.50
CA PRO A 130 6.68 6.55 12.72
C PRO A 130 6.82 8.02 13.14
N ASP A 131 6.54 8.97 12.26
CA ASP A 131 6.84 10.39 12.45
C ASP A 131 5.60 11.22 12.86
N GLY A 132 4.39 10.65 12.76
CA GLY A 132 3.14 11.31 13.15
C GLY A 132 2.77 12.45 12.20
N LEU A 133 3.08 12.26 10.92
CA LEU A 133 2.73 13.22 9.87
C LEU A 133 1.21 13.26 9.70
N ARG A 134 0.66 14.45 9.46
CA ARG A 134 -0.79 14.62 9.23
C ARG A 134 -1.09 15.37 7.95
N PHE A 135 -2.23 15.03 7.35
CA PHE A 135 -2.76 15.67 6.16
C PHE A 135 -1.71 15.77 5.04
N GLU A 136 -1.52 16.95 4.45
CA GLU A 136 -0.54 17.20 3.39
C GLU A 136 0.93 17.19 3.83
N GLN A 137 1.22 17.07 5.14
CA GLN A 137 2.60 16.77 5.57
C GLN A 137 3.03 15.38 5.06
N ILE A 138 2.07 14.47 4.85
CA ILE A 138 2.27 13.19 4.20
C ILE A 138 2.34 13.42 2.68
N PRO A 139 3.44 13.06 2.00
CA PRO A 139 3.51 13.17 0.54
C PRO A 139 2.37 12.39 -0.13
N LEU A 140 1.86 12.89 -1.26
CA LEU A 140 0.75 12.25 -1.98
C LEU A 140 1.04 10.79 -2.32
N ALA A 141 2.26 10.48 -2.74
CA ALA A 141 2.66 9.10 -3.03
C ALA A 141 2.60 8.18 -1.80
N ALA A 142 2.90 8.67 -0.58
CA ALA A 142 2.78 7.85 0.64
C ALA A 142 1.31 7.62 1.02
N ARG A 143 0.45 8.63 0.83
CA ARG A 143 -1.02 8.49 0.99
C ARG A 143 -1.60 7.47 0.02
N ILE A 144 -1.14 7.47 -1.23
CA ILE A 144 -1.51 6.48 -2.25
C ILE A 144 -1.04 5.09 -1.83
N LEU A 145 0.21 4.96 -1.37
CA LEU A 145 0.77 3.69 -0.93
C LEU A 145 -0.04 3.10 0.23
N ARG A 146 -0.37 3.89 1.25
CA ARG A 146 -1.18 3.45 2.40
C ARG A 146 -2.54 2.87 1.98
N ALA A 147 -3.25 3.57 1.09
CA ALA A 147 -4.57 3.12 0.62
C ALA A 147 -4.48 1.88 -0.28
N ALA A 148 -3.45 1.80 -1.14
CA ALA A 148 -3.22 0.65 -2.01
C ALA A 148 -2.83 -0.61 -1.22
N ASP A 149 -1.95 -0.47 -0.23
CA ASP A 149 -1.57 -1.53 0.71
C ASP A 149 -2.80 -2.05 1.46
N ALA A 150 -3.55 -1.17 2.12
CA ALA A 150 -4.77 -1.56 2.84
C ALA A 150 -5.76 -2.32 1.93
N TYR A 151 -6.03 -1.83 0.71
CA TYR A 151 -6.91 -2.53 -0.22
C TYR A 151 -6.40 -3.93 -0.57
N ALA A 152 -5.12 -4.04 -0.94
CA ALA A 152 -4.51 -5.30 -1.32
C ALA A 152 -4.54 -6.31 -0.16
N SER A 153 -4.10 -5.90 1.04
CA SER A 153 -4.13 -6.74 2.23
C SER A 153 -5.54 -7.18 2.62
N LEU A 154 -6.54 -6.29 2.54
CA LEU A 154 -7.93 -6.62 2.88
C LEU A 154 -8.49 -7.71 1.95
N THR A 155 -8.14 -7.66 0.68
CA THR A 155 -8.64 -8.56 -0.37
C THR A 155 -7.76 -9.78 -0.61
N ASP A 156 -6.72 -9.99 0.21
CA ASP A 156 -5.91 -11.21 0.25
C ASP A 156 -6.23 -12.05 1.50
N ASP A 157 -6.00 -13.35 1.40
CA ASP A 157 -6.12 -14.26 2.54
C ASP A 157 -4.92 -14.03 3.47
N ARG A 158 -5.18 -13.91 4.78
CA ARG A 158 -4.16 -13.83 5.84
C ARG A 158 -4.29 -15.04 6.76
N PRO A 159 -3.21 -15.45 7.48
CA PRO A 159 -3.26 -16.61 8.40
C PRO A 159 -4.42 -16.59 9.41
N TYR A 160 -4.85 -15.40 9.82
CA TYR A 160 -5.90 -15.17 10.83
C TYR A 160 -7.21 -14.60 10.26
N ARG A 161 -7.30 -14.32 8.95
CA ARG A 161 -8.47 -13.65 8.35
C ARG A 161 -8.64 -14.03 6.89
N LYS A 162 -9.87 -14.36 6.49
CA LYS A 162 -10.22 -14.54 5.07
C LYS A 162 -10.24 -13.22 4.31
N ALA A 163 -9.86 -13.28 3.04
CA ALA A 163 -9.98 -12.15 2.11
C ALA A 163 -11.39 -11.58 2.13
N TYR A 164 -11.48 -10.25 2.17
CA TYR A 164 -12.74 -9.52 2.01
C TYR A 164 -13.14 -9.50 0.55
N SER A 165 -14.45 -9.45 0.28
CA SER A 165 -14.94 -9.13 -1.05
C SER A 165 -14.49 -7.72 -1.45
N GLU A 166 -14.49 -7.44 -2.76
CA GLU A 166 -14.19 -6.10 -3.27
C GLU A 166 -15.10 -5.05 -2.63
N GLN A 167 -16.40 -5.34 -2.51
CA GLN A 167 -17.36 -4.44 -1.88
C GLN A 167 -17.01 -4.15 -0.41
N GLN A 168 -16.61 -5.17 0.36
CA GLN A 168 -16.19 -5.02 1.75
C GLN A 168 -14.91 -4.18 1.88
N ALA A 169 -13.91 -4.43 1.03
CA ALA A 169 -12.68 -3.64 1.03
C ALA A 169 -12.93 -2.17 0.63
N ARG A 170 -13.79 -1.93 -0.38
CA ARG A 170 -14.21 -0.58 -0.78
C ARG A 170 -14.96 0.13 0.35
N ALA A 171 -15.88 -0.55 1.02
CA ALA A 171 -16.62 0.00 2.16
C ALA A 171 -15.68 0.38 3.31
N HIS A 172 -14.68 -0.44 3.61
CA HIS A 172 -13.67 -0.14 4.63
C HIS A 172 -12.86 1.12 4.30
N LEU A 173 -12.38 1.27 3.05
CA LEU A 173 -11.66 2.48 2.65
C LEU A 173 -12.54 3.75 2.77
N ILE A 174 -13.83 3.62 2.47
CA ILE A 174 -14.80 4.72 2.59
C ILE A 174 -15.03 5.08 4.07
N GLU A 175 -15.21 4.08 4.93
CA GLU A 175 -15.42 4.26 6.37
C GLU A 175 -14.25 4.97 7.05
N TRP A 176 -13.02 4.63 6.66
CA TRP A 176 -11.78 5.17 7.25
C TRP A 176 -11.22 6.39 6.50
N ALA A 177 -11.93 6.89 5.48
CA ALA A 177 -11.57 8.12 4.78
C ALA A 177 -11.63 9.34 5.70
N GLY A 178 -10.57 10.14 5.73
CA GLY A 178 -10.44 11.30 6.61
C GLY A 178 -9.89 10.97 8.01
N LEU A 179 -9.71 9.68 8.32
CA LEU A 179 -9.00 9.22 9.51
C LEU A 179 -7.66 8.61 9.11
N GLU A 180 -7.71 7.44 8.49
CA GLU A 180 -6.51 6.72 8.05
C GLU A 180 -6.10 7.14 6.63
N PHE A 181 -7.09 7.24 5.74
CA PHE A 181 -6.84 7.49 4.31
C PHE A 181 -7.20 8.92 3.90
N ASP A 182 -6.43 9.50 2.97
CA ASP A 182 -6.82 10.76 2.31
C ASP A 182 -8.11 10.52 1.49
N PRO A 183 -9.22 11.25 1.75
CA PRO A 183 -10.47 11.08 1.02
C PRO A 183 -10.35 11.24 -0.51
N ARG A 184 -9.41 12.06 -0.98
CA ARG A 184 -9.15 12.24 -2.42
C ARG A 184 -8.51 10.99 -3.02
N VAL A 185 -7.58 10.37 -2.29
CA VAL A 185 -6.91 9.14 -2.71
C VAL A 185 -7.90 7.98 -2.74
N VAL A 186 -8.74 7.83 -1.71
CA VAL A 186 -9.80 6.82 -1.69
C VAL A 186 -10.69 6.95 -2.91
N ARG A 187 -11.20 8.16 -3.19
CA ARG A 187 -12.01 8.41 -4.38
C ARG A 187 -11.29 8.02 -5.67
N ALA A 188 -10.03 8.41 -5.83
CA ALA A 188 -9.25 8.09 -7.03
C ALA A 188 -9.08 6.58 -7.22
N LEU A 189 -8.71 5.86 -6.15
CA LEU A 189 -8.55 4.40 -6.18
C LEU A 189 -9.88 3.71 -6.53
N LEU A 190 -10.98 4.15 -5.94
CA LEU A 190 -12.30 3.56 -6.18
C LEU A 190 -12.87 3.87 -7.57
N SER A 191 -12.37 4.93 -8.22
CA SER A 191 -12.74 5.35 -9.57
C SER A 191 -11.88 4.72 -10.66
N LEU A 192 -10.91 3.88 -10.32
CA LEU A 192 -10.13 3.15 -11.30
C LEU A 192 -11.03 2.22 -12.12
N GLU A 193 -10.81 2.21 -13.42
CA GLU A 193 -11.35 1.17 -14.29
C GLU A 193 -10.94 -0.21 -13.76
N PRO A 194 -11.76 -1.26 -13.97
CA PRO A 194 -11.46 -2.60 -13.49
C PRO A 194 -10.09 -3.09 -14.01
N ILE A 195 -9.09 -3.09 -13.12
CA ILE A 195 -7.81 -3.74 -13.31
C ILE A 195 -7.81 -5.06 -12.55
N LYS A 196 -7.11 -6.08 -13.07
CA LYS A 196 -7.08 -7.41 -12.46
C LYS A 196 -6.61 -7.39 -11.01
N GLU A 197 -5.76 -6.44 -10.63
CA GLU A 197 -5.23 -6.29 -9.29
C GLU A 197 -6.29 -5.82 -8.28
N LEU A 198 -7.41 -5.24 -8.73
CA LEU A 198 -8.52 -4.91 -7.84
C LEU A 198 -9.41 -6.11 -7.52
N ASN A 199 -9.26 -7.22 -8.26
CA ASN A 199 -10.04 -8.43 -8.01
C ASN A 199 -9.70 -9.01 -6.63
N SER A 200 -10.72 -9.39 -5.87
CA SER A 200 -10.52 -10.04 -4.57
C SER A 200 -10.13 -11.51 -4.73
N TYR A 201 -9.28 -12.01 -3.81
CA TYR A 201 -8.97 -13.42 -3.68
C TYR A 201 -9.91 -14.19 -2.74
N ALA A 202 -10.99 -13.54 -2.28
CA ALA A 202 -12.05 -14.22 -1.55
C ALA A 202 -12.59 -15.38 -2.40
N ARG A 203 -12.46 -16.61 -1.90
CA ARG A 203 -13.09 -17.77 -2.53
C ARG A 203 -14.60 -17.52 -2.55
N SER A 204 -15.19 -17.46 -3.74
CA SER A 204 -16.64 -17.27 -3.95
C SER A 204 -17.42 -18.25 -3.07
N THR A 205 -17.81 -17.78 -1.90
CA THR A 205 -18.71 -18.44 -0.98
C THR A 205 -19.78 -17.40 -0.74
N THR A 206 -20.92 -17.60 -1.41
CA THR A 206 -22.24 -16.98 -1.20
C THR A 206 -22.24 -15.53 -0.70
N VAL A 207 -22.71 -14.63 -1.57
CA VAL A 207 -23.15 -13.26 -1.29
C VAL A 207 -23.60 -13.10 0.17
N ASP A 208 -22.75 -12.53 1.01
CA ASP A 208 -23.13 -12.13 2.35
C ASP A 208 -23.86 -10.79 2.20
N GLU A 209 -25.19 -10.83 2.25
CA GLU A 209 -26.15 -9.75 1.94
C GLU A 209 -26.14 -8.58 2.95
N ALA A 210 -25.02 -8.31 3.61
CA ALA A 210 -24.91 -7.24 4.59
C ALA A 210 -23.69 -6.34 4.36
N ALA A 211 -23.57 -5.76 3.17
CA ALA A 211 -22.89 -4.47 3.05
C ALA A 211 -23.88 -3.36 3.46
N PRO A 212 -23.53 -2.45 4.38
CA PRO A 212 -24.39 -1.31 4.68
C PRO A 212 -24.59 -0.49 3.41
N LYS A 213 -25.83 -0.06 3.14
CA LYS A 213 -26.25 0.80 2.00
C LYS A 213 -25.65 2.22 2.04
N VAL A 214 -24.45 2.38 2.61
CA VAL A 214 -23.75 3.65 2.83
C VAL A 214 -22.81 3.97 1.65
N ALA A 215 -22.30 2.95 0.94
CA ALA A 215 -21.38 3.13 -0.19
C ALA A 215 -22.01 3.87 -1.39
N ASP A 216 -23.29 3.60 -1.68
CA ASP A 216 -24.01 4.26 -2.77
C ASP A 216 -24.41 5.70 -2.39
N GLU A 217 -24.71 5.95 -1.11
CA GLU A 217 -25.10 7.28 -0.62
C GLU A 217 -23.88 8.22 -0.48
N MET A 218 -22.69 7.71 -0.13
CA MET A 218 -21.46 8.51 -0.03
C MET A 218 -20.82 8.80 -1.38
N THR A 219 -20.91 7.88 -2.36
CA THR A 219 -20.46 8.15 -3.74
C THR A 219 -21.21 9.34 -4.35
N SER A 220 -22.51 9.48 -4.01
CA SER A 220 -23.33 10.65 -4.34
C SER A 220 -22.92 11.93 -3.58
N ARG A 221 -22.64 11.85 -2.27
CA ARG A 221 -22.26 13.01 -1.45
C ARG A 221 -20.88 13.59 -1.75
N LEU A 222 -20.01 12.78 -2.36
CA LEU A 222 -18.68 13.20 -2.75
C LEU A 222 -18.69 14.01 -4.08
N GLN A 223 -19.79 14.13 -4.81
CA GLN A 223 -19.80 14.73 -6.16
C GLN A 223 -19.69 16.27 -6.31
N PRO A 224 -19.96 17.17 -5.34
CA PRO A 224 -19.83 18.61 -5.62
C PRO A 224 -18.71 19.27 -4.80
N LEU A 225 -17.47 19.20 -5.28
CA LEU A 225 -16.44 20.25 -5.09
C LEU A 225 -15.59 20.45 -6.36
N GLY A 226 -16.09 19.98 -7.51
CA GLY A 226 -15.47 20.16 -8.84
C GLY A 226 -15.88 21.45 -9.54
N ALA A 227 -15.99 22.56 -8.80
CA ALA A 227 -16.21 23.87 -9.39
C ALA A 227 -15.41 24.90 -8.60
N GLU A 228 -14.08 24.80 -8.69
CA GLU A 228 -13.10 25.90 -8.60
C GLU A 228 -11.68 25.31 -8.65
N LEU A 229 -11.22 25.05 -9.88
CA LEU A 229 -9.82 25.11 -10.31
C LEU A 229 -9.79 25.81 -11.66
#